data_AF-A0A9D6HWC0-F1
#
_entry.id   AF-A0A9D6HWC0-F1
#
_cell.length_a   1.000
_cell.length_b   1.000
_cell.length_c   1.000
_cell.angle_alpha   90.00
_cell.angle_beta   90.00
_cell.angle_gamma   90.00
#
_symmetry.space_group_name_H-M   'P 1'
#
loop_
_entity.id
_entity.type
_entity.pdbx_description
1 polymer ?
#
loop_
_entity_poly.entity_id
_entity_poly.type
_entity_poly.pdbx_seq_one_letter_code
_entity_poly.pdbx_strand_id
1 'polypeptide(L)'
;MEIRHDNMRPDFSGERATFNEKTAFSDEKDSLVDVARKLSRELSDTDASAQDVLRRIETISLELTPENYSQKKRELRSLAYTREKEITSAMPMKKTPDSTETRTDFHKLMNLVRDSSYKRLMGSMSRMPCRSYVNSPPVGAIPNFDQVSLTMFRGGLPTQEGADWLVANCGIKTVVDLTPERPTGLTLPRWKNAKVYEISVSNYKSPDTGQVEQVLKLLDNPEIGPVYVHCLAGQGRTGLMIGCLRITQGRSAEEAYEELLTYDPHHITPEKEEEHRNDLKNFLQQFETYWRNRPT
;
A
#
# COMPACT_ATOMS: atom_id res chain seq x y z
N MET A 1 -28.64 17.67 -31.21
CA MET A 1 -29.29 16.69 -30.33
C MET A 1 -28.52 16.75 -29.02
N GLU A 2 -29.02 17.54 -28.08
CA GLU A 2 -28.36 17.80 -26.79
C GLU A 2 -28.41 16.53 -25.94
N ILE A 3 -27.24 16.02 -25.56
CA ILE A 3 -27.12 14.89 -24.64
C ILE A 3 -27.27 15.46 -23.22
N ARG A 4 -28.43 15.23 -22.61
CA ARG A 4 -28.66 15.48 -21.20
C ARG A 4 -27.81 14.49 -20.40
N HIS A 5 -26.80 15.01 -19.71
CA HIS A 5 -26.09 14.27 -18.66
C HIS A 5 -27.02 14.17 -17.46
N ASP A 6 -27.71 13.03 -17.30
CA ASP A 6 -28.39 12.69 -16.06
C ASP A 6 -27.33 12.44 -14.98
N ASN A 7 -27.15 13.46 -14.13
CA ASN A 7 -26.33 13.42 -12.92
C ASN A 7 -26.99 12.49 -11.89
N MET A 8 -26.81 11.18 -12.03
CA MET A 8 -27.14 10.24 -10.96
C MET A 8 -25.99 10.26 -9.94
N ARG A 9 -26.08 11.18 -8.97
CA ARG A 9 -25.22 11.17 -7.77
C ARG A 9 -25.53 9.90 -6.98
N PRO A 10 -24.55 9.06 -6.63
CA PRO A 10 -24.80 7.98 -5.67
C PRO A 10 -25.11 8.61 -4.30
N ASP A 11 -26.23 8.21 -3.71
CA ASP A 11 -26.63 8.60 -2.35
C ASP A 11 -25.84 7.75 -1.35
N PHE A 12 -24.84 8.36 -0.70
CA PHE A 12 -24.06 7.75 0.38
C PHE A 12 -24.55 8.30 1.72
N SER A 13 -25.58 7.65 2.28
CA SER A 13 -26.24 8.03 3.54
C SER A 13 -25.70 7.31 4.79
N GLY A 14 -24.48 6.76 4.75
CA GLY A 14 -23.79 6.23 5.94
C GLY A 14 -23.12 7.34 6.76
N GLU A 15 -23.05 7.19 8.08
CA GLU A 15 -22.34 8.10 8.99
C GLU A 15 -20.90 8.35 8.50
N ARG A 16 -20.59 9.62 8.21
CA ARG A 16 -19.35 10.04 7.54
C ARG A 16 -18.30 10.37 8.59
N ALA A 17 -17.28 9.52 8.73
CA ALA A 17 -16.17 9.76 9.65
C ALA A 17 -15.30 10.94 9.16
N THR A 18 -15.11 11.94 10.02
CA THR A 18 -14.16 13.04 9.78
C THR A 18 -12.77 12.60 10.21
N PHE A 19 -11.76 12.78 9.35
CA PHE A 19 -10.37 12.44 9.67
C PHE A 19 -9.83 13.37 10.76
N ASN A 20 -9.56 12.84 11.95
CA ASN A 20 -8.93 13.55 13.07
C ASN A 20 -7.45 13.11 13.21
N GLU A 21 -6.53 14.07 13.11
CA GLU A 21 -5.08 13.81 13.09
C GLU A 21 -4.58 13.17 14.37
N LYS A 22 -5.11 13.59 15.53
CA LYS A 22 -4.72 13.03 16.82
C LYS A 22 -5.19 11.58 16.95
N THR A 23 -6.36 11.26 16.39
CA THR A 23 -6.89 9.89 16.45
C THR A 23 -6.16 8.99 15.45
N ALA A 24 -5.89 9.44 14.22
CA ALA A 24 -5.19 8.60 13.24
C ALA A 24 -3.79 8.17 13.71
N PHE A 25 -3.03 9.08 14.35
CA PHE A 25 -1.74 8.74 14.93
C PHE A 25 -1.87 7.77 16.12
N SER A 26 -2.79 8.04 17.04
CA SER A 26 -3.00 7.17 18.20
C SER A 26 -3.46 5.78 17.77
N ASP A 27 -4.38 5.69 16.81
CA ASP A 27 -4.95 4.43 16.36
C ASP A 27 -3.88 3.55 15.68
N GLU A 28 -2.99 4.13 14.87
CA GLU A 28 -1.86 3.40 14.27
C GLU A 28 -0.88 2.92 15.34
N LYS A 29 -0.52 3.80 16.28
CA LYS A 29 0.39 3.50 17.38
C LYS A 29 -0.14 2.38 18.28
N ASP A 30 -1.39 2.50 18.73
CA ASP A 30 -2.05 1.55 19.61
C ASP A 30 -2.23 0.20 18.90
N SER A 31 -2.62 0.21 17.62
CA SER A 31 -2.72 -1.01 16.81
C SER A 31 -1.38 -1.73 16.67
N LEU A 32 -0.27 -1.01 16.48
CA LEU A 32 1.07 -1.60 16.43
C LEU A 32 1.41 -2.31 17.75
N VAL A 33 1.16 -1.66 18.88
CA VAL A 33 1.41 -2.21 20.22
C VAL A 33 0.55 -3.43 20.47
N ASP A 34 -0.75 -3.36 20.17
CA ASP A 34 -1.70 -4.42 20.45
C ASP A 34 -1.43 -5.67 19.62
N VAL A 35 -1.16 -5.50 18.32
CA VAL A 35 -0.81 -6.61 17.43
C VAL A 35 0.52 -7.25 17.84
N ALA A 36 1.53 -6.45 18.19
CA ALA A 36 2.82 -6.97 18.68
C ALA A 36 2.65 -7.79 19.97
N ARG A 37 1.85 -7.29 20.93
CA ARG A 37 1.53 -8.02 22.17
C ARG A 37 0.73 -9.28 21.93
N LYS A 38 -0.22 -9.25 20.98
CA LYS A 38 -1.02 -10.42 20.61
C LYS A 38 -0.12 -11.52 20.05
N LEU A 39 0.68 -11.20 19.03
CA LEU A 39 1.64 -12.14 18.43
C LEU A 39 2.66 -12.66 19.45
N SER A 40 3.14 -11.81 20.36
CA SER A 40 4.12 -12.20 21.39
C SER A 40 3.54 -13.25 22.37
N ARG A 41 2.23 -13.16 22.66
CA ARG A 41 1.49 -14.15 23.46
C ARG A 41 1.23 -15.44 22.69
N GLU A 42 0.86 -15.34 21.41
CA GLU A 42 0.58 -16.52 20.58
C GLU A 42 1.84 -17.36 20.30
N LEU A 43 2.99 -16.71 20.18
CA LEU A 43 4.25 -17.36 19.83
C LEU A 43 5.11 -17.70 21.06
N SER A 44 4.56 -17.55 22.28
CA SER A 44 5.38 -17.44 23.49
C SER A 44 6.23 -18.66 23.79
N ASP A 45 5.71 -19.84 23.47
CA ASP A 45 6.30 -21.12 23.84
C ASP A 45 6.95 -21.82 22.65
N THR A 46 6.87 -21.21 21.46
CA THR A 46 7.25 -21.84 20.19
C THR A 46 8.47 -21.20 19.54
N ASP A 47 8.74 -19.91 19.80
CA ASP A 47 9.85 -19.20 19.15
C ASP A 47 10.37 -18.01 19.97
N ALA A 48 11.43 -18.25 20.75
CA ALA A 48 12.07 -17.22 21.58
C ALA A 48 12.69 -16.07 20.75
N SER A 49 13.12 -16.34 19.52
CA SER A 49 13.65 -15.32 18.61
C SER A 49 12.51 -14.42 18.10
N ALA A 50 11.36 -14.99 17.75
CA ALA A 50 10.18 -14.23 17.38
C ALA A 50 9.71 -13.33 18.52
N GLN A 51 9.71 -13.83 19.75
CA GLN A 51 9.35 -13.03 20.92
C GLN A 51 10.27 -11.82 21.12
N ASP A 52 11.59 -11.98 20.94
CA ASP A 52 12.53 -10.86 21.07
C ASP A 52 12.22 -9.76 20.04
N VAL A 53 12.02 -10.15 18.77
CA VAL A 53 11.66 -9.21 17.71
C VAL A 53 10.34 -8.49 18.03
N LEU A 54 9.33 -9.21 18.50
CA LEU A 54 8.02 -8.63 18.82
C LEU A 54 8.07 -7.69 20.03
N ARG A 55 8.87 -8.00 21.06
CA ARG A 55 9.11 -7.08 22.21
C ARG A 55 9.83 -5.81 21.78
N ARG A 56 10.78 -5.93 20.85
CA ARG A 56 11.47 -4.76 20.27
C ARG A 56 10.53 -3.90 19.44
N ILE A 57 9.68 -4.53 18.63
CA ILE A 57 8.61 -3.84 17.90
C ILE A 57 7.69 -3.09 18.87
N GLU A 58 7.18 -3.76 19.92
CA GLU A 58 6.34 -3.12 20.95
C GLU A 58 7.03 -1.89 21.57
N THR A 59 8.29 -2.04 21.96
CA THR A 59 9.08 -0.95 22.58
C THR A 59 9.21 0.24 21.65
N ILE A 60 9.59 0.01 20.40
CA ILE A 60 9.72 1.06 19.38
C ILE A 60 8.37 1.71 19.10
N SER A 61 7.28 0.93 19.08
CA SER A 61 5.92 1.44 18.89
C SER A 61 5.47 2.34 20.05
N LEU A 62 5.81 2.01 21.30
CA LEU A 62 5.52 2.85 22.46
C LEU A 62 6.26 4.20 22.42
N GLU A 63 7.47 4.21 21.85
CA GLU A 63 8.29 5.41 21.67
C GLU A 63 7.91 6.27 20.45
N LEU A 64 6.95 5.83 19.63
CA LEU A 64 6.50 6.62 18.47
C LEU A 64 5.94 7.97 18.93
N THR A 65 6.46 9.03 18.32
CA THR A 65 5.96 10.41 18.36
C THR A 65 5.89 10.97 16.93
N PRO A 66 5.11 12.04 16.69
CA PRO A 66 5.08 12.71 15.38
C PRO A 66 6.47 13.14 14.88
N GLU A 67 7.37 13.57 15.78
CA GLU A 67 8.70 14.10 15.44
C GLU A 67 9.67 12.99 15.02
N ASN A 68 9.54 11.81 15.62
CA ASN A 68 10.43 10.67 15.36
C ASN A 68 9.83 9.61 14.41
N TYR A 69 8.59 9.82 13.95
CA TYR A 69 7.79 8.85 13.19
C TYR A 69 8.56 8.20 12.04
N SER A 70 9.17 9.02 11.16
CA SER A 70 9.89 8.50 9.99
C SER A 70 11.06 7.60 10.40
N GLN A 71 11.81 7.98 11.43
CA GLN A 71 12.94 7.19 11.90
C GLN A 71 12.48 5.87 12.52
N LYS A 72 11.53 5.92 13.44
CA LYS A 72 11.02 4.74 14.17
C LYS A 72 10.33 3.76 13.23
N LYS A 73 9.60 4.24 12.21
CA LYS A 73 9.01 3.39 11.17
C LYS A 73 10.06 2.65 10.35
N ARG A 74 11.21 3.25 10.05
CA ARG A 74 12.33 2.53 9.41
C ARG A 74 12.91 1.45 10.33
N GLU A 75 13.06 1.73 11.61
CA GLU A 75 13.51 0.74 12.61
C GLU A 75 12.53 -0.45 12.67
N LEU A 76 11.22 -0.17 12.73
CA LEU A 76 10.16 -1.19 12.68
C LEU A 76 10.22 -2.03 11.40
N ARG A 77 10.36 -1.39 10.22
CA ARG A 77 10.50 -2.09 8.93
C ARG A 77 11.71 -3.02 8.91
N SER A 78 12.85 -2.54 9.40
CA SER A 78 14.09 -3.32 9.44
C SER A 78 13.94 -4.59 10.28
N LEU A 79 13.33 -4.49 11.47
CA LEU A 79 13.07 -5.64 12.34
C LEU A 79 12.07 -6.61 11.71
N ALA A 80 10.94 -6.09 11.22
CA ALA A 80 9.87 -6.90 10.66
C ALA A 80 10.32 -7.65 9.39
N TYR A 81 11.09 -7.01 8.51
CA TYR A 81 11.62 -7.64 7.30
C TYR A 81 12.71 -8.67 7.57
N THR A 82 13.58 -8.41 8.55
CA THR A 82 14.57 -9.41 8.98
C THR A 82 13.85 -10.69 9.39
N ARG A 83 12.77 -10.55 10.15
CA ARG A 83 11.96 -11.68 10.60
C ARG A 83 11.19 -12.38 9.48
N GLU A 84 10.54 -11.62 8.59
CA GLU A 84 9.83 -12.17 7.43
C GLU A 84 10.78 -13.02 6.56
N LYS A 85 12.04 -12.58 6.41
CA LYS A 85 13.08 -13.31 5.70
C LYS A 85 13.52 -14.57 6.43
N GLU A 86 13.67 -14.55 7.76
CA GLU A 86 13.97 -15.74 8.56
C GLU A 86 12.88 -16.80 8.42
N ILE A 87 11.61 -16.41 8.55
CA ILE A 87 10.46 -17.31 8.37
C ILE A 87 10.46 -17.91 6.95
N THR A 88 10.69 -17.06 5.93
CA THR A 88 10.74 -17.50 4.54
C THR A 88 11.90 -18.47 4.27
N SER A 89 13.06 -18.25 4.92
CA SER A 89 14.27 -19.07 4.72
C SER A 89 14.26 -20.37 5.54
N ALA A 90 13.53 -20.40 6.65
CA ALA A 90 13.49 -21.52 7.59
C ALA A 90 12.53 -22.66 7.20
N MET A 91 11.75 -22.55 6.11
CA MET A 91 10.72 -23.55 5.76
C MET A 91 10.88 -24.17 4.35
N PRO A 92 10.95 -25.51 4.28
CA PRO A 92 9.96 -26.34 3.61
C PRO A 92 8.98 -26.84 4.70
N MET A 93 7.70 -26.51 4.56
CA MET A 93 6.60 -26.82 5.48
C MET A 93 6.84 -28.05 6.38
N LYS A 94 7.12 -27.85 7.67
CA LYS A 94 6.94 -28.89 8.71
C LYS A 94 6.92 -28.26 10.11
N LYS A 95 5.79 -28.46 10.80
CA LYS A 95 5.61 -28.42 12.27
C LYS A 95 5.86 -27.08 12.99
N THR A 96 5.17 -26.02 12.61
CA THR A 96 4.83 -24.95 13.58
C THR A 96 3.31 -24.86 13.71
N PRO A 97 2.77 -24.61 14.91
CA PRO A 97 1.33 -24.44 15.14
C PRO A 97 0.91 -23.03 14.67
N ASP A 98 1.22 -22.70 13.43
CA ASP A 98 0.93 -21.37 12.89
C ASP A 98 -0.51 -21.39 12.38
N SER A 99 -1.43 -20.95 13.24
CA SER A 99 -2.85 -20.85 12.98
C SER A 99 -3.11 -19.83 11.86
N THR A 100 -4.24 -19.95 11.16
CA THR A 100 -4.67 -18.94 10.17
C THR A 100 -4.80 -17.55 10.80
N GLU A 101 -5.07 -17.48 12.10
CA GLU A 101 -5.16 -16.24 12.87
C GLU A 101 -3.79 -15.58 13.04
N THR A 102 -2.78 -16.32 13.51
CA THR A 102 -1.41 -15.82 13.68
C THR A 102 -0.82 -15.28 12.37
N ARG A 103 -1.08 -15.95 11.24
CA ARG A 103 -0.70 -15.43 9.90
C ARG A 103 -1.39 -14.13 9.55
N THR A 104 -2.66 -14.00 9.94
CA THR A 104 -3.47 -12.80 9.69
C THR A 104 -2.95 -11.63 10.53
N ASP A 105 -2.64 -11.86 11.80
CA ASP A 105 -2.08 -10.84 12.69
C ASP A 105 -0.67 -10.43 12.25
N PHE A 106 0.15 -11.36 11.78
CA PHE A 106 1.45 -11.04 11.20
C PHE A 106 1.29 -10.18 9.94
N HIS A 107 0.36 -10.51 9.05
CA HIS A 107 0.07 -9.66 7.88
C HIS A 107 -0.41 -8.27 8.30
N LYS A 108 -1.28 -8.16 9.30
CA LYS A 108 -1.72 -6.88 9.87
C LYS A 108 -0.54 -6.08 10.42
N LEU A 109 0.37 -6.71 11.16
CA LEU A 109 1.60 -6.09 11.65
C LEU A 109 2.45 -5.57 10.48
N MET A 110 2.66 -6.39 9.45
CA MET A 110 3.44 -5.99 8.27
C MET A 110 2.81 -4.80 7.56
N ASN A 111 1.49 -4.77 7.43
CA ASN A 111 0.77 -3.65 6.85
C ASN A 111 0.92 -2.39 7.70
N LEU A 112 0.75 -2.48 9.02
CA LEU A 112 0.99 -1.36 9.92
C LEU A 112 2.41 -0.83 9.77
N VAL A 113 3.43 -1.69 9.70
CA VAL A 113 4.83 -1.27 9.57
C VAL A 113 5.14 -0.64 8.19
N ARG A 114 4.50 -1.13 7.12
CA ARG A 114 4.64 -0.62 5.74
C ARG A 114 3.92 0.69 5.50
N ASP A 115 2.85 0.96 6.24
CA ASP A 115 2.03 2.15 6.02
C ASP A 115 2.78 3.44 6.39
N SER A 116 2.74 4.44 5.52
CA SER A 116 3.26 5.79 5.77
C SER A 116 2.17 6.86 5.58
N SER A 117 0.89 6.44 5.58
CA SER A 117 -0.24 7.34 5.32
C SER A 117 -0.35 8.47 6.34
N TYR A 118 0.01 8.26 7.61
CA TYR A 118 0.08 9.34 8.59
C TYR A 118 1.02 10.48 8.14
N LYS A 119 2.26 10.14 7.75
CA LYS A 119 3.24 11.13 7.25
C LYS A 119 2.73 11.85 5.99
N ARG A 120 2.10 11.12 5.08
CA ARG A 120 1.51 11.69 3.84
C ARG A 120 0.42 12.70 4.18
N LEU A 121 -0.49 12.35 5.09
CA LEU A 121 -1.58 13.21 5.50
C LEU A 121 -1.08 14.49 6.18
N MET A 122 -0.04 14.40 7.01
CA MET A 122 0.60 15.56 7.65
C MET A 122 1.39 16.44 6.65
N GLY A 123 2.05 15.83 5.64
CA GLY A 123 2.77 16.56 4.60
C GLY A 123 1.88 17.22 3.54
N SER A 124 0.69 16.67 3.30
CA SER A 124 -0.29 17.15 2.30
C SER A 124 -1.22 18.26 2.82
N MET A 125 -1.11 18.65 4.10
CA MET A 125 -1.95 19.69 4.71
C MET A 125 -1.88 21.06 4.00
N SER A 126 -0.86 21.31 3.17
CA SER A 126 -0.73 22.52 2.35
C SER A 126 -1.40 22.45 0.96
N ARG A 127 -1.93 21.30 0.51
CA ARG A 127 -2.28 21.08 -0.91
C ARG A 127 -3.71 20.59 -1.23
N MET A 128 -4.60 20.35 -0.26
CA MET A 128 -5.95 19.85 -0.56
C MET A 128 -7.11 20.78 -0.11
N PRO A 129 -8.00 21.21 -1.04
CA PRO A 129 -9.05 22.19 -0.76
C PRO A 129 -10.35 21.62 -0.16
N CYS A 130 -10.50 20.30 0.06
CA CYS A 130 -11.71 19.76 0.67
C CYS A 130 -11.48 18.39 1.34
N ARG A 131 -11.67 18.32 2.66
CA ARG A 131 -11.33 17.18 3.55
C ARG A 131 -12.50 16.19 3.79
N SER A 132 -13.60 16.27 3.04
CA SER A 132 -14.86 15.58 3.34
C SER A 132 -15.09 14.24 2.62
N TYR A 133 -14.09 13.68 1.93
CA TYR A 133 -14.28 12.49 1.06
C TYR A 133 -13.23 11.38 1.17
N VAL A 134 -12.40 11.34 2.22
CA VAL A 134 -11.38 10.29 2.33
C VAL A 134 -11.98 9.05 3.00
N ASN A 135 -12.49 8.12 2.20
CA ASN A 135 -12.74 6.75 2.67
C ASN A 135 -11.43 6.20 3.25
N SER A 136 -11.42 5.84 4.53
CA SER A 136 -10.22 5.32 5.20
C SER A 136 -10.43 3.86 5.57
N PRO A 137 -9.51 2.95 5.20
CA PRO A 137 -9.63 1.54 5.56
C PRO A 137 -9.43 1.33 7.06
N PRO A 138 -9.82 0.16 7.60
CA PRO A 138 -9.46 -0.23 8.95
C PRO A 138 -7.94 -0.20 9.15
N VAL A 139 -7.51 0.21 10.34
CA VAL A 139 -6.09 0.40 10.65
C VAL A 139 -5.32 -0.92 10.51
N GLY A 140 -4.25 -0.91 9.72
CA GLY A 140 -3.45 -2.09 9.39
C GLY A 140 -4.06 -3.03 8.35
N ALA A 141 -5.26 -2.74 7.82
CA ALA A 141 -5.87 -3.59 6.81
C ALA A 141 -5.27 -3.38 5.41
N ILE A 142 -4.90 -2.14 5.06
CA ILE A 142 -4.37 -1.78 3.74
C ILE A 142 -3.26 -0.75 3.91
N PRO A 143 -1.99 -1.07 3.63
CA PRO A 143 -0.91 -0.10 3.76
C PRO A 143 -0.93 0.90 2.60
N ASN A 144 -0.62 2.16 2.87
CA ASN A 144 -0.45 3.20 1.85
C ASN A 144 -1.66 3.38 0.92
N PHE A 145 -2.86 3.15 1.45
CA PHE A 145 -4.12 3.31 0.73
C PHE A 145 -4.34 4.77 0.32
N ASP A 146 -4.75 5.00 -0.91
CA ASP A 146 -5.20 6.32 -1.38
C ASP A 146 -6.21 6.20 -2.52
N GLN A 147 -6.99 7.25 -2.73
CA GLN A 147 -7.91 7.40 -3.86
C GLN A 147 -7.27 8.29 -4.94
N VAL A 148 -6.95 7.71 -6.10
CA VAL A 148 -6.29 8.40 -7.22
C VAL A 148 -7.29 9.22 -8.03
N SER A 149 -8.51 8.71 -8.17
CA SER A 149 -9.65 9.32 -8.86
C SER A 149 -10.97 8.76 -8.31
N LEU A 150 -12.12 9.22 -8.82
CA LEU A 150 -13.44 8.73 -8.39
C LEU A 150 -13.60 7.20 -8.51
N THR A 151 -12.94 6.57 -9.48
CA THR A 151 -13.08 5.14 -9.78
C THR A 151 -11.77 4.37 -9.65
N MET A 152 -10.72 4.99 -9.10
CA MET A 152 -9.40 4.39 -8.99
C MET A 152 -8.79 4.57 -7.61
N PHE A 153 -8.36 3.44 -7.06
CA PHE A 153 -7.79 3.32 -5.74
C PHE A 153 -6.43 2.64 -5.83
N ARG A 154 -5.55 2.94 -4.87
CA ARG A 154 -4.19 2.39 -4.81
C ARG A 154 -3.83 1.96 -3.40
N GLY A 155 -2.86 1.05 -3.26
CA GLY A 155 -2.28 0.70 -1.96
C GLY A 155 -1.31 -0.48 -2.05
N GLY A 156 -1.03 -1.10 -0.91
CA GLY A 156 -0.35 -2.39 -0.84
C GLY A 156 -1.31 -3.55 -0.58
N LEU A 157 -0.78 -4.77 -0.50
CA LEU A 157 -1.58 -5.98 -0.42
C LEU A 157 -2.47 -5.96 0.84
N PRO A 158 -3.80 -5.95 0.68
CA PRO A 158 -4.69 -5.85 1.83
C PRO A 158 -4.79 -7.18 2.57
N THR A 159 -5.14 -7.12 3.86
CA THR A 159 -5.66 -8.29 4.59
C THR A 159 -7.03 -8.69 4.02
N GLN A 160 -7.59 -9.83 4.46
CA GLN A 160 -8.96 -10.20 4.07
C GLN A 160 -9.98 -9.13 4.50
N GLU A 161 -9.82 -8.54 5.68
CA GLU A 161 -10.64 -7.42 6.16
C GLU A 161 -10.54 -6.21 5.23
N GLY A 162 -9.33 -5.87 4.77
CA GLY A 162 -9.11 -4.77 3.83
C GLY A 162 -9.75 -5.00 2.47
N ALA A 163 -9.67 -6.23 1.94
CA ALA A 163 -10.32 -6.58 0.68
C ALA A 163 -11.85 -6.52 0.78
N ASP A 164 -12.42 -7.02 1.88
CA ASP A 164 -13.86 -6.92 2.14
C ASP A 164 -14.29 -5.44 2.27
N TRP A 165 -13.50 -4.62 2.95
CA TRP A 165 -13.76 -3.18 3.07
C TRP A 165 -13.71 -2.46 1.72
N LEU A 166 -12.74 -2.77 0.86
CA LEU A 166 -12.62 -2.22 -0.49
C LEU A 166 -13.86 -2.53 -1.35
N VAL A 167 -14.33 -3.76 -1.30
CA VAL A 167 -15.55 -4.16 -2.03
C VAL A 167 -16.77 -3.44 -1.46
N ALA A 168 -16.93 -3.42 -0.14
CA ALA A 168 -18.12 -2.86 0.50
C ALA A 168 -18.21 -1.33 0.44
N ASN A 169 -17.08 -0.62 0.57
CA ASN A 169 -17.05 0.85 0.72
C ASN A 169 -16.53 1.58 -0.51
N CYS A 170 -15.69 0.94 -1.33
CA CYS A 170 -15.16 1.52 -2.57
C CYS A 170 -15.78 0.91 -3.83
N GLY A 171 -16.59 -0.16 -3.68
CA GLY A 171 -17.25 -0.81 -4.80
C GLY A 171 -16.28 -1.48 -5.78
N ILE A 172 -15.10 -1.91 -5.32
CA ILE A 172 -14.06 -2.47 -6.20
C ILE A 172 -14.60 -3.66 -7.00
N LYS A 173 -14.44 -3.59 -8.33
CA LYS A 173 -14.77 -4.66 -9.28
C LYS A 173 -13.54 -5.28 -9.94
N THR A 174 -12.42 -4.54 -9.94
CA THR A 174 -11.18 -5.00 -10.56
C THR A 174 -10.01 -4.72 -9.65
N VAL A 175 -9.11 -5.69 -9.55
CA VAL A 175 -7.87 -5.61 -8.78
C VAL A 175 -6.72 -5.84 -9.73
N VAL A 176 -5.75 -4.93 -9.74
CA VAL A 176 -4.50 -5.08 -10.48
C VAL A 176 -3.40 -5.37 -9.47
N ASP A 177 -2.91 -6.61 -9.49
CA ASP A 177 -1.83 -7.05 -8.62
C ASP A 177 -0.48 -7.00 -9.36
N LEU A 178 0.40 -6.12 -8.88
CA LEU A 178 1.73 -5.90 -9.45
C LEU A 178 2.81 -6.81 -8.85
N THR A 179 2.44 -7.82 -8.08
CA THR A 179 3.34 -8.55 -7.17
C THR A 179 3.64 -9.97 -7.65
N PRO A 180 4.72 -10.20 -8.44
CA PRO A 180 5.15 -11.55 -8.79
C PRO A 180 5.79 -12.29 -7.61
N GLU A 181 6.57 -11.61 -6.77
CA GLU A 181 7.24 -12.25 -5.62
C GLU A 181 6.52 -11.94 -4.30
N ARG A 182 6.22 -12.99 -3.53
CA ARG A 182 5.58 -12.88 -2.21
C ARG A 182 6.32 -13.67 -1.15
N PRO A 183 6.34 -13.18 0.11
CA PRO A 183 6.76 -13.97 1.26
C PRO A 183 6.04 -15.32 1.34
N THR A 184 6.78 -16.37 1.66
CA THR A 184 6.21 -17.71 1.90
C THR A 184 5.26 -17.65 3.09
N GLY A 185 4.07 -18.24 2.95
CA GLY A 185 3.05 -18.27 4.03
C GLY A 185 2.16 -17.03 4.11
N LEU A 186 2.35 -16.03 3.24
CA LEU A 186 1.44 -14.90 3.13
C LEU A 186 0.06 -15.37 2.66
N THR A 187 -0.97 -15.03 3.43
CA THR A 187 -2.35 -15.36 3.06
C THR A 187 -2.89 -14.30 2.11
N LEU A 188 -3.27 -14.72 0.90
CA LEU A 188 -3.86 -13.82 -0.08
C LEU A 188 -5.34 -13.58 0.24
N PRO A 189 -5.82 -12.33 0.11
CA PRO A 189 -7.24 -12.04 0.26
C PRO A 189 -8.04 -12.70 -0.86
N ARG A 190 -9.21 -13.21 -0.49
CA ARG A 190 -10.23 -13.65 -1.44
C ARG A 190 -11.09 -12.46 -1.82
N TRP A 191 -11.11 -12.15 -3.11
CA TRP A 191 -11.89 -11.05 -3.65
C TRP A 191 -13.30 -11.51 -3.99
N LYS A 192 -14.29 -10.99 -3.27
CA LYS A 192 -15.71 -11.25 -3.57
C LYS A 192 -16.15 -10.32 -4.69
N ASN A 193 -16.66 -10.89 -5.79
CA ASN A 193 -17.23 -10.13 -6.91
C ASN A 193 -16.28 -9.15 -7.60
N ALA A 194 -14.96 -9.33 -7.45
CA ALA A 194 -13.95 -8.58 -8.18
C ALA A 194 -13.03 -9.51 -8.97
N LYS A 195 -12.62 -9.05 -10.16
CA LYS A 195 -11.67 -9.75 -11.03
C LYS A 195 -10.24 -9.32 -10.69
N VAL A 196 -9.34 -10.27 -10.55
CA VAL A 196 -7.92 -10.01 -10.28
C VAL A 196 -7.13 -10.18 -11.57
N TYR A 197 -6.34 -9.16 -11.93
CA TYR A 197 -5.39 -9.16 -13.03
C TYR A 197 -3.99 -9.09 -12.45
N GLU A 198 -3.18 -10.11 -12.73
CA GLU A 198 -1.77 -10.12 -12.33
C GLU A 198 -0.92 -9.53 -13.45
N ILE A 199 -0.20 -8.45 -13.15
CA ILE A 199 0.74 -7.79 -14.08
C ILE A 199 2.09 -7.75 -13.38
N SER A 200 2.92 -8.74 -13.67
CA SER A 200 4.12 -9.05 -12.90
C SER A 200 5.23 -8.01 -13.05
N VAL A 201 5.29 -7.04 -12.14
CA VAL A 201 6.43 -6.11 -12.04
C VAL A 201 7.39 -6.62 -10.97
N SER A 202 8.59 -7.06 -11.37
CA SER A 202 9.60 -7.56 -10.43
C SER A 202 9.91 -6.54 -9.33
N ASN A 203 10.14 -7.04 -8.11
CA ASN A 203 10.47 -6.15 -7.00
C ASN A 203 11.75 -5.34 -7.27
N TYR A 204 11.74 -4.06 -6.86
CA TYR A 204 12.81 -3.09 -7.08
C TYR A 204 13.21 -2.83 -8.53
N LYS A 205 12.39 -3.28 -9.50
CA LYS A 205 12.56 -2.93 -10.90
C LYS A 205 11.41 -2.05 -11.35
N SER A 206 11.71 -1.16 -12.29
CA SER A 206 10.68 -0.42 -13.01
C SER A 206 9.89 -1.37 -13.92
N PRO A 207 8.58 -1.12 -14.12
CA PRO A 207 7.81 -1.87 -15.11
C PRO A 207 8.36 -1.60 -16.51
N ASP A 208 8.19 -2.54 -17.43
CA ASP A 208 8.41 -2.24 -18.85
C ASP A 208 7.22 -1.44 -19.43
N THR A 209 7.47 -0.75 -20.54
CA THR A 209 6.45 0.08 -21.20
C THR A 209 5.20 -0.72 -21.58
N GLY A 210 5.35 -1.99 -21.98
CA GLY A 210 4.22 -2.85 -22.35
C GLY A 210 3.34 -3.19 -21.16
N GLN A 211 3.92 -3.40 -19.97
CA GLN A 211 3.19 -3.58 -18.72
C GLN A 211 2.41 -2.33 -18.34
N VAL A 212 3.03 -1.14 -18.51
CA VAL A 212 2.34 0.13 -18.29
C VAL A 212 1.17 0.28 -19.25
N GLU A 213 1.37 0.03 -20.54
CA GLU A 213 0.29 0.08 -21.54
C GLU A 213 -0.83 -0.92 -21.25
N GLN A 214 -0.51 -2.12 -20.76
CA GLN A 214 -1.51 -3.10 -20.36
C GLN A 214 -2.38 -2.58 -19.22
N VAL A 215 -1.77 -1.96 -18.19
CA VAL A 215 -2.53 -1.34 -17.10
C VAL A 215 -3.34 -0.17 -17.62
N LEU A 216 -2.76 0.74 -18.40
CA LEU A 216 -3.48 1.89 -18.96
C LEU A 216 -4.70 1.45 -19.79
N LYS A 217 -4.53 0.44 -20.65
CA LYS A 217 -5.63 -0.13 -21.44
C LYS A 217 -6.72 -0.76 -20.59
N LEU A 218 -6.37 -1.39 -19.46
CA LEU A 218 -7.36 -1.83 -18.49
C LEU A 218 -8.11 -0.61 -17.95
N LEU A 219 -7.38 0.38 -17.42
CA LEU A 219 -7.95 1.57 -16.79
C LEU A 219 -8.82 2.44 -17.72
N ASP A 220 -8.55 2.43 -19.03
CA ASP A 220 -9.35 3.13 -20.04
C ASP A 220 -10.72 2.48 -20.30
N ASN A 221 -10.94 1.24 -19.87
CA ASN A 221 -12.23 0.56 -20.06
C ASN A 221 -13.22 0.93 -18.94
N PRO A 222 -14.31 1.68 -19.23
CA PRO A 222 -15.25 2.14 -18.21
C PRO A 222 -15.99 0.98 -17.51
N GLU A 223 -16.12 -0.17 -18.16
CA GLU A 223 -16.84 -1.33 -17.63
C GLU A 223 -16.05 -2.09 -16.55
N ILE A 224 -14.75 -1.84 -16.42
CA ILE A 224 -13.91 -2.54 -15.44
C ILE A 224 -13.82 -1.83 -14.09
N GLY A 225 -14.27 -0.58 -14.02
CA GLY A 225 -14.19 0.22 -12.80
C GLY A 225 -15.31 -0.08 -11.79
N PRO A 226 -15.10 0.22 -10.50
CA PRO A 226 -13.89 0.76 -9.86
C PRO A 226 -12.70 -0.21 -9.73
N VAL A 227 -11.48 0.32 -9.84
CA VAL A 227 -10.21 -0.44 -9.87
C VAL A 227 -9.35 -0.19 -8.63
N TYR A 228 -8.76 -1.24 -8.09
CA TYR A 228 -7.74 -1.18 -7.03
C TYR A 228 -6.39 -1.69 -7.55
N VAL A 229 -5.39 -0.81 -7.63
CA VAL A 229 -4.02 -1.16 -8.05
C VAL A 229 -3.13 -1.31 -6.83
N HIS A 230 -2.47 -2.46 -6.69
CA HIS A 230 -1.58 -2.67 -5.55
C HIS A 230 -0.31 -3.42 -5.88
N CYS A 231 0.67 -3.29 -4.99
CA CYS A 231 1.82 -4.16 -4.90
C CYS A 231 1.89 -4.73 -3.47
N LEU A 232 3.06 -5.11 -2.95
CA LEU A 232 3.17 -5.58 -1.57
C LEU A 232 2.94 -4.45 -0.54
N ALA A 233 3.69 -3.35 -0.65
CA ALA A 233 3.64 -2.24 0.31
C ALA A 233 2.86 -1.02 -0.20
N GLY A 234 2.54 -0.97 -1.49
CA GLY A 234 1.93 0.22 -2.10
C GLY A 234 2.89 1.39 -2.18
N GLN A 235 4.17 1.17 -2.47
CA GLN A 235 5.16 2.24 -2.52
C GLN A 235 5.74 2.36 -3.93
N GLY A 236 6.77 1.58 -4.26
CA GLY A 236 7.48 1.64 -5.53
C GLY A 236 6.63 1.28 -6.75
N ARG A 237 6.28 0.00 -6.94
CA ARG A 237 5.56 -0.49 -8.14
C ARG A 237 4.22 0.21 -8.38
N THR A 238 3.39 0.29 -7.34
CA THR A 238 2.13 1.03 -7.39
C THR A 238 2.37 2.50 -7.69
N GLY A 239 3.33 3.15 -7.01
CA GLY A 239 3.66 4.55 -7.21
C GLY A 239 4.13 4.84 -8.64
N LEU A 240 4.99 4.00 -9.22
CA LEU A 240 5.43 4.12 -10.61
C LEU A 240 4.27 3.97 -11.59
N MET A 241 3.39 2.99 -11.37
CA MET A 241 2.24 2.78 -12.25
C MET A 241 1.28 3.98 -12.23
N ILE A 242 1.02 4.52 -11.03
CA ILE A 242 0.24 5.75 -10.88
C ILE A 242 0.98 6.96 -11.48
N GLY A 243 2.30 7.04 -11.34
CA GLY A 243 3.13 8.08 -11.95
C GLY A 243 3.04 8.08 -13.48
N CYS A 244 3.12 6.91 -14.11
CA CYS A 244 2.89 6.77 -15.55
C CYS A 244 1.49 7.24 -15.96
N LEU A 245 0.46 6.87 -15.20
CA LEU A 245 -0.90 7.37 -15.42
C LEU A 245 -1.00 8.90 -15.29
N ARG A 246 -0.30 9.51 -14.32
CA ARG A 246 -0.25 10.98 -14.19
C ARG A 246 0.37 11.63 -15.43
N ILE A 247 1.43 11.04 -15.97
CA ILE A 247 2.08 11.49 -17.20
C ILE A 247 1.11 11.41 -18.38
N THR A 248 0.33 10.33 -18.51
CA THR A 248 -0.66 10.22 -19.58
C THR A 248 -1.80 11.24 -19.43
N GLN A 249 -2.07 11.69 -18.21
CA GLN A 249 -3.00 12.77 -17.87
C GLN A 249 -2.38 14.18 -18.02
N GLY A 250 -1.15 14.29 -18.53
CA GLY A 250 -0.50 15.55 -18.86
C GLY A 250 0.41 16.15 -17.78
N ARG A 251 0.64 15.45 -16.65
CA ARG A 251 1.65 15.86 -15.67
C ARG A 251 3.07 15.58 -16.15
N SER A 252 4.04 16.30 -15.60
CA SER A 252 5.45 16.01 -15.88
C SER A 252 5.96 14.78 -15.11
N ALA A 253 7.06 14.20 -15.57
CA ALA A 253 7.75 13.14 -14.84
C ALA A 253 8.17 13.57 -13.43
N GLU A 254 8.60 14.83 -13.27
CA GLU A 254 8.96 15.42 -11.98
C GLU A 254 7.76 15.51 -11.04
N GLU A 255 6.61 15.99 -11.51
CA GLU A 255 5.38 16.06 -10.69
C GLU A 255 4.91 14.66 -10.26
N ALA A 256 4.98 13.69 -11.18
CA ALA A 256 4.66 12.30 -10.89
C ALA A 256 5.62 11.69 -9.85
N TYR A 257 6.92 12.01 -9.95
CA TYR A 257 7.93 11.57 -9.00
C TYR A 257 7.74 12.20 -7.61
N GLU A 258 7.40 13.49 -7.54
CA GLU A 258 7.07 14.17 -6.28
C GLU A 258 5.87 13.51 -5.59
N GLU A 259 4.81 13.16 -6.33
CA GLU A 259 3.66 12.42 -5.79
C GLU A 259 4.09 11.06 -5.24
N LEU A 260 4.94 10.32 -5.96
CA LEU A 260 5.47 9.02 -5.52
C LEU A 260 6.21 9.12 -4.19
N LEU A 261 7.06 10.13 -4.00
CA LEU A 261 7.85 10.33 -2.77
C LEU A 261 6.97 10.53 -1.52
N THR A 262 5.73 10.98 -1.68
CA THR A 262 4.79 11.10 -0.54
C THR A 262 4.43 9.76 0.10
N TYR A 263 4.66 8.64 -0.59
CA TYR A 263 4.39 7.28 -0.13
C TYR A 263 5.61 6.58 0.45
N ASP A 264 6.70 7.32 0.74
CA ASP A 264 7.89 6.79 1.43
C ASP A 264 8.40 5.48 0.80
N PRO A 265 8.92 5.51 -0.44
CA PRO A 265 9.48 4.32 -1.09
C PRO A 265 10.82 3.87 -0.49
N HIS A 266 11.19 4.32 0.73
CA HIS A 266 12.55 4.23 1.24
C HIS A 266 12.97 2.80 1.63
N HIS A 267 14.26 2.52 1.40
CA HIS A 267 14.93 1.24 1.61
C HIS A 267 15.60 1.09 2.98
N ILE A 268 16.19 -0.10 3.17
CA ILE A 268 16.88 -0.56 4.38
C ILE A 268 18.22 0.17 4.61
N THR A 269 18.88 0.73 3.57
CA THR A 269 20.16 1.48 3.70
C THR A 269 20.21 2.74 2.81
N PRO A 270 20.95 3.80 3.20
CA PRO A 270 21.00 5.08 2.48
C PRO A 270 21.53 4.98 1.03
N GLU A 271 22.53 4.14 0.78
CA GLU A 271 23.18 4.04 -0.55
C GLU A 271 22.23 3.40 -1.57
N LYS A 272 21.57 2.30 -1.17
CA LYS A 272 20.55 1.64 -1.98
C LYS A 272 19.31 2.50 -2.15
N GLU A 273 19.04 3.37 -1.19
CA GLU A 273 17.96 4.34 -1.27
C GLU A 273 18.20 5.38 -2.37
N GLU A 274 19.42 5.90 -2.48
CA GLU A 274 19.77 6.87 -3.52
C GLU A 274 19.74 6.27 -4.93
N GLU A 275 20.37 5.11 -5.12
CA GLU A 275 20.33 4.37 -6.39
C GLU A 275 18.88 4.11 -6.81
N HIS A 276 18.06 3.58 -5.89
CA HIS A 276 16.66 3.32 -6.19
C HIS A 276 15.88 4.58 -6.54
N ARG A 277 16.06 5.68 -5.81
CA ARG A 277 15.40 6.96 -6.12
C ARG A 277 15.75 7.46 -7.52
N ASN A 278 17.02 7.33 -7.89
CA ASN A 278 17.49 7.70 -9.23
C ASN A 278 16.85 6.81 -10.31
N ASP A 279 16.77 5.50 -10.07
CA ASP A 279 16.10 4.57 -11.00
C ASP A 279 14.62 4.91 -11.21
N LEU A 280 13.89 5.19 -10.12
CA LEU A 280 12.48 5.58 -10.18
C LEU A 280 12.29 6.87 -11.00
N LYS A 281 13.13 7.88 -10.75
CA LYS A 281 13.08 9.16 -11.45
C LYS A 281 13.42 9.00 -12.95
N ASN A 282 14.52 8.32 -13.24
CA ASN A 282 14.98 8.06 -14.61
C ASN A 282 13.91 7.32 -15.41
N PHE A 283 13.25 6.33 -14.80
CA PHE A 283 12.17 5.61 -15.45
C PHE A 283 10.99 6.51 -15.84
N LEU A 284 10.51 7.37 -14.93
CA LEU A 284 9.40 8.27 -15.24
C LEU A 284 9.76 9.25 -16.36
N GLN A 285 11.00 9.75 -16.41
CA GLN A 285 11.49 10.62 -17.47
C GLN A 285 11.59 9.89 -18.83
N GLN A 286 12.05 8.64 -18.82
CA GLN A 286 12.05 7.80 -20.01
C GLN A 286 10.62 7.52 -20.51
N PHE A 287 9.70 7.22 -19.59
CA PHE A 287 8.30 6.97 -19.93
C PHE A 287 7.61 8.23 -20.48
N GLU A 288 7.87 9.41 -19.90
CA GLU A 288 7.36 10.69 -20.42
C GLU A 288 7.86 10.95 -21.84
N THR A 289 9.15 10.71 -22.10
CA THR A 289 9.73 10.82 -23.44
C THR A 289 9.08 9.84 -24.40
N TYR A 290 8.88 8.59 -23.99
CA TYR A 290 8.17 7.58 -24.78
C TYR A 290 6.74 8.04 -25.12
N TRP A 291 5.96 8.44 -24.12
CA TRP A 291 4.56 8.79 -24.27
C TRP A 291 4.35 9.98 -25.21
N ARG A 292 5.20 11.01 -25.11
CA ARG A 292 5.14 12.20 -25.97
C ARG A 292 5.49 11.91 -27.43
N ASN A 293 6.33 10.90 -27.69
CA ASN A 293 6.78 10.54 -29.04
C ASN A 293 6.02 9.34 -29.63
N ARG A 294 4.99 8.84 -28.92
CA ARG A 294 4.21 7.69 -29.36
C ARG A 294 3.40 8.06 -30.61
N PRO A 295 3.48 7.28 -31.71
CA PRO A 295 2.62 7.49 -32.85
C PRO A 295 1.15 7.24 -32.45
N THR A 296 0.28 8.19 -32.79
CA THR A 296 -1.18 8.14 -32.57
C THR A 296 -1.84 7.10 -33.45
#